data_AF-A0A835G0Q0-F1
#
_entry.id   AF-A0A835G0Q0-F1
#
_cell.length_a   1.000
_cell.length_b   1.000
_cell.length_c   1.000
_cell.angle_alpha   90.00
_cell.angle_beta   90.00
_cell.angle_gamma   90.00
#
_symmetry.space_group_name_H-M   'P 1'
#
loop_
_entity.id
_entity.type
_entity.pdbx_description
1 polymer ?
#
loop_
_entity_poly.entity_id
_entity_poly.type
_entity_poly.pdbx_seq_one_letter_code
_entity_poly.pdbx_strand_id
1 'polypeptide(L)'
;MYNLLVSHSRQIHEQVIVRGCRTLGSVIPGPPHNVDNSKWYRMFLPRDNNSEDFDPSLDGILFSRPYEWRLNLESGITTEAYITTEDVAMDFPVINENFTGIRNKYGYTQVVDSVATSKTGLFKYKMIAKLHFDEPDKFCSGVQFIAKKNGRDEDDGWVITYVHDEGTNISQVYIIDAKRFSDEPIAKITLPQRVPYGFHGNFFYK
;
A
#
# COMPACT_ATOMS: atom_id res chain seq x y z
N MET A 1 -9.80 7.52 3.09
CA MET A 1 -8.71 8.53 3.02
C MET A 1 -7.89 8.16 1.79
N TYR A 2 -7.55 9.10 0.91
CA TYR A 2 -6.85 8.77 -0.34
C TYR A 2 -5.34 8.81 -0.15
N ASN A 3 -4.68 7.65 -0.24
CA ASN A 3 -3.23 7.56 -0.19
C ASN A 3 -2.64 7.81 -1.59
N LEU A 4 -2.24 9.07 -1.81
CA LEU A 4 -1.74 9.60 -3.08
C LEU A 4 -0.21 9.61 -3.14
N LEU A 5 0.36 9.11 -4.23
CA LEU A 5 1.78 9.23 -4.59
C LEU A 5 1.95 10.26 -5.73
N VAL A 6 2.50 11.44 -5.40
CA VAL A 6 2.73 12.50 -6.39
C VAL A 6 4.06 12.29 -7.13
N SER A 7 4.01 11.47 -8.18
CA SER A 7 5.13 11.15 -9.09
C SER A 7 5.18 12.08 -10.32
N HIS A 8 5.65 13.31 -10.15
CA HIS A 8 5.60 14.34 -11.19
C HIS A 8 6.69 14.15 -12.27
N SER A 9 6.35 13.52 -13.40
CA SER A 9 7.25 13.44 -14.55
C SER A 9 7.10 14.63 -15.51
N ARG A 10 8.03 15.60 -15.51
CA ARG A 10 8.07 16.66 -16.54
C ARG A 10 9.39 16.70 -17.32
N GLN A 11 9.37 16.07 -18.48
CA GLN A 11 10.04 16.62 -19.66
C GLN A 11 9.30 16.14 -20.92
N ILE A 12 9.10 17.07 -21.87
CA ILE A 12 8.27 16.95 -23.08
C ILE A 12 6.74 16.84 -22.78
N HIS A 13 5.93 17.76 -23.35
CA HIS A 13 4.45 17.75 -23.41
C HIS A 13 3.60 17.99 -22.13
N GLU A 14 4.03 18.82 -21.17
CA GLU A 14 3.13 19.43 -20.14
C GLU A 14 2.23 18.47 -19.31
N GLN A 15 2.51 17.17 -19.30
CA GLN A 15 1.69 16.16 -18.60
C GLN A 15 2.13 16.04 -17.15
N VAL A 16 1.17 16.09 -16.22
CA VAL A 16 1.39 15.69 -14.82
C VAL A 16 0.86 14.27 -14.65
N ILE A 17 1.70 13.40 -14.09
CA ILE A 17 1.30 12.07 -13.63
C ILE A 17 1.06 12.14 -12.12
N VAL A 18 -0.03 11.54 -11.66
CA VAL A 18 -0.32 11.28 -10.25
C VAL A 18 -0.61 9.80 -10.11
N ARG A 19 -0.07 9.17 -9.07
CA ARG A 19 -0.29 7.76 -8.73
C ARG A 19 -0.93 7.67 -7.34
N GLY A 20 -1.40 6.50 -6.95
CA GLY A 20 -1.91 6.25 -5.61
C GLY A 20 -2.85 5.07 -5.56
N CYS A 21 -3.44 4.80 -4.40
CA CYS A 21 -4.39 3.71 -4.25
C CYS A 21 -5.83 4.24 -4.33
N ARG A 22 -6.52 3.92 -5.44
CA ARG A 22 -7.92 4.29 -5.71
C ARG A 22 -8.87 3.21 -5.19
N THR A 23 -9.97 3.63 -4.58
CA THR A 23 -11.16 2.81 -4.31
C THR A 23 -12.34 3.35 -5.13
N LEU A 24 -13.30 2.49 -5.53
CA LEU A 24 -14.47 2.92 -6.30
C LEU A 24 -15.61 3.44 -5.41
N GLY A 25 -15.81 2.82 -4.24
CA GLY A 25 -16.68 3.29 -3.17
C GLY A 25 -15.90 3.94 -2.03
N SER A 26 -16.61 4.52 -1.05
CA SER A 26 -15.99 5.09 0.14
C SER A 26 -16.81 4.79 1.39
N VAL A 27 -16.26 3.96 2.28
CA VAL A 27 -16.78 3.77 3.64
C VAL A 27 -16.04 4.72 4.55
N ILE A 28 -16.61 5.91 4.76
CA ILE A 28 -16.16 6.87 5.76
C ILE A 28 -16.91 6.57 7.07
N PRO A 29 -16.26 6.02 8.12
CA PRO A 29 -16.95 5.76 9.38
C PRO A 29 -17.26 7.09 10.09
N GLY A 30 -18.54 7.48 10.08
CA GLY A 30 -19.06 8.46 11.02
C GLY A 30 -19.12 7.87 12.44
N PRO A 31 -18.90 8.66 13.50
CA PRO A 31 -18.93 8.16 14.87
C PRO A 31 -20.37 7.80 15.29
N PRO A 32 -20.66 6.53 15.65
CA PRO A 32 -21.93 6.19 16.29
C PRO A 32 -21.87 6.60 17.75
N HIS A 33 -22.81 7.42 18.21
CA HIS A 33 -22.95 7.69 19.64
C HIS A 33 -23.24 6.37 20.39
N ASN A 34 -22.53 6.15 21.50
CA ASN A 34 -22.70 5.01 22.44
C ASN A 34 -22.38 3.59 21.90
N VAL A 35 -21.30 3.44 21.11
CA VAL A 35 -20.79 2.10 20.74
C VAL A 35 -19.35 1.89 21.23
N ASP A 36 -19.11 0.73 21.85
CA ASP A 36 -17.79 0.27 22.31
C ASP A 36 -16.74 0.28 21.18
N ASN A 37 -15.54 0.81 21.49
CA ASN A 37 -14.42 0.92 20.56
C ASN A 37 -13.97 -0.43 19.97
N SER A 38 -14.23 -1.58 20.62
CA SER A 38 -13.97 -2.89 20.01
C SER A 38 -14.85 -3.19 18.78
N LYS A 39 -15.85 -2.35 18.49
CA LYS A 39 -16.80 -2.51 17.38
C LYS A 39 -16.59 -1.54 16.21
N TRP A 40 -15.76 -0.49 16.31
CA TRP A 40 -15.56 0.42 15.15
C TRP A 40 -14.92 -0.30 13.96
N TYR A 41 -13.94 -1.16 14.24
CA TYR A 41 -13.36 -2.10 13.26
C TYR A 41 -14.42 -3.02 12.62
N ARG A 42 -15.45 -3.44 13.37
CA ARG A 42 -16.52 -4.32 12.89
C ARG A 42 -17.56 -3.60 12.02
N MET A 43 -17.32 -2.34 11.65
CA MET A 43 -18.26 -1.49 10.91
C MET A 43 -17.83 -1.25 9.45
N PHE A 44 -16.67 -1.75 9.01
CA PHE A 44 -16.21 -1.63 7.61
C PHE A 44 -16.99 -2.52 6.64
N LEU A 45 -17.50 -3.65 7.12
CA LEU A 45 -18.37 -4.57 6.40
C LEU A 45 -19.45 -5.07 7.36
N PRO A 46 -20.74 -5.09 6.97
CA PRO A 46 -21.76 -5.79 7.73
C PRO A 46 -21.41 -7.28 7.79
N ARG A 47 -21.39 -7.85 8.99
CA ARG A 47 -21.40 -9.31 9.13
C ARG A 47 -22.77 -9.81 8.68
N ASP A 48 -22.83 -10.43 7.51
CA ASP A 48 -23.97 -11.30 7.22
C ASP A 48 -23.95 -12.44 8.25
N ASN A 49 -25.09 -12.65 8.91
CA ASN A 49 -25.24 -13.75 9.87
C ASN A 49 -25.71 -15.05 9.18
N ASN A 50 -26.00 -14.99 7.87
CA ASN A 50 -26.51 -16.09 7.05
C ASN A 50 -25.53 -16.60 5.98
N SER A 51 -24.34 -16.00 5.84
CA SER A 51 -23.25 -16.50 4.99
C SER A 51 -21.89 -16.34 5.67
N GLU A 52 -21.02 -17.36 5.55
CA GLU A 52 -19.70 -17.39 6.22
C GLU A 52 -18.56 -16.75 5.41
N ASP A 53 -18.86 -16.28 4.20
CA ASP A 53 -17.90 -15.78 3.24
C ASP A 53 -18.17 -14.34 2.80
N PHE A 54 -17.10 -13.64 2.46
CA PHE A 54 -17.11 -12.28 1.95
C PHE A 54 -17.55 -12.29 0.48
N ASP A 55 -18.55 -11.48 0.12
CA ASP A 55 -18.94 -11.26 -1.27
C ASP A 55 -17.78 -10.61 -2.06
N PRO A 56 -17.16 -11.32 -3.03
CA PRO A 56 -16.06 -10.77 -3.81
C PRO A 56 -16.46 -9.58 -4.69
N SER A 57 -17.76 -9.37 -4.96
CA SER A 57 -18.24 -8.20 -5.71
C SER A 57 -17.93 -6.87 -5.00
N LEU A 58 -17.84 -6.91 -3.67
CA LEU A 58 -17.51 -5.75 -2.84
C LEU A 58 -16.00 -5.45 -2.83
N ASP A 59 -15.13 -6.36 -3.29
CA ASP A 59 -13.68 -6.18 -3.24
C ASP A 59 -13.23 -4.98 -4.08
N GLY A 60 -13.69 -4.91 -5.34
CA GLY A 60 -13.45 -3.78 -6.25
C GLY A 60 -14.07 -2.45 -5.78
N ILE A 61 -15.07 -2.52 -4.89
CA ILE A 61 -15.79 -1.34 -4.39
C ILE A 61 -15.12 -0.77 -3.13
N LEU A 62 -14.55 -1.63 -2.27
CA LEU A 62 -14.13 -1.25 -0.91
C LEU A 62 -12.62 -1.25 -0.70
N PHE A 63 -11.87 -2.07 -1.46
CA PHE A 63 -10.42 -2.14 -1.31
C PHE A 63 -9.69 -1.34 -2.39
N SER A 64 -8.69 -0.61 -1.94
CA SER A 64 -7.92 0.30 -2.78
C SER A 64 -6.94 -0.46 -3.69
N ARG A 65 -6.63 0.12 -4.86
CA ARG A 65 -5.83 -0.50 -5.94
C ARG A 65 -4.88 0.52 -6.56
N PRO A 66 -3.66 0.15 -6.96
CA PRO A 66 -2.72 1.05 -7.62
C PRO A 66 -3.29 1.64 -8.92
N TYR A 67 -3.32 2.96 -8.99
CA TYR A 67 -4.02 3.72 -10.02
C TYR A 67 -3.19 4.92 -10.49
N GLU A 68 -3.26 5.26 -11.77
CA GLU A 68 -2.54 6.36 -12.40
C GLU A 68 -3.51 7.32 -13.10
N TRP A 69 -3.34 8.62 -12.82
CA TRP A 69 -3.97 9.73 -13.51
C TRP A 69 -2.94 10.49 -14.32
N ARG A 70 -3.27 10.82 -15.57
CA ARG A 70 -2.45 11.59 -16.50
C ARG A 70 -3.19 12.84 -16.91
N LEU A 71 -2.82 13.95 -16.29
CA LEU A 71 -3.43 15.26 -16.47
C LEU A 71 -2.64 16.02 -17.55
N ASN A 72 -3.27 16.32 -18.69
CA ASN A 72 -2.71 17.24 -19.68
C ASN A 72 -3.06 18.68 -19.27
N LEU A 73 -2.05 19.50 -18.97
CA LEU A 73 -2.26 20.88 -18.51
C LEU A 73 -2.65 21.87 -19.62
N GLU A 74 -2.39 21.54 -20.89
CA GLU A 74 -2.72 22.38 -22.06
C GLU A 74 -4.18 22.19 -22.49
N SER A 75 -4.66 20.95 -22.56
CA SER A 75 -6.04 20.63 -22.96
C SER A 75 -7.02 20.45 -21.80
N GLY A 76 -6.53 20.35 -20.57
CA GLY A 76 -7.33 20.02 -19.38
C GLY A 76 -7.84 18.57 -19.33
N ILE A 77 -7.55 17.76 -20.36
CA ILE A 77 -8.00 16.37 -20.43
C ILE A 77 -7.19 15.51 -19.45
N THR A 78 -7.90 14.73 -18.63
CA THR A 78 -7.30 13.68 -17.81
C THR A 78 -7.62 12.32 -18.41
N THR A 79 -6.62 11.46 -18.56
CA THR A 79 -6.82 10.01 -18.78
C THR A 79 -6.41 9.26 -17.52
N GLU A 80 -7.02 8.09 -17.27
CA GLU A 80 -6.79 7.33 -16.05
C GLU A 80 -6.82 5.81 -16.30
N ALA A 81 -6.07 5.04 -15.50
CA ALA A 81 -5.97 3.59 -15.62
C ALA A 81 -5.48 2.94 -14.31
N TYR A 82 -5.77 1.64 -14.13
CA TYR A 82 -5.08 0.83 -13.12
C TYR A 82 -3.61 0.62 -13.53
N ILE A 83 -2.70 0.65 -12.55
CA ILE A 83 -1.27 0.32 -12.76
C ILE A 83 -1.06 -1.20 -12.74
N THR A 84 -1.91 -1.91 -11.99
CA THR A 84 -1.90 -3.37 -11.84
C THR A 84 -3.18 -3.97 -12.45
N THR A 85 -3.43 -5.26 -12.27
CA THR A 85 -4.77 -5.81 -12.54
C THR A 85 -5.79 -5.32 -11.51
N GLU A 86 -7.09 -5.48 -11.83
CA GLU A 86 -8.20 -5.15 -10.93
C GLU A 86 -8.44 -6.21 -9.84
N ASP A 87 -7.74 -7.34 -9.88
CA ASP A 87 -7.93 -8.46 -8.94
C ASP A 87 -7.14 -8.30 -7.64
N VAL A 88 -6.17 -7.36 -7.60
CA VAL A 88 -5.17 -7.29 -6.53
C VAL A 88 -5.25 -5.96 -5.79
N ALA A 89 -5.97 -5.96 -4.67
CA ALA A 89 -6.05 -4.85 -3.74
C ALA A 89 -4.70 -4.55 -3.04
N MET A 90 -4.30 -3.28 -3.00
CA MET A 90 -3.08 -2.80 -2.37
C MET A 90 -3.25 -1.39 -1.76
N ASP A 91 -2.74 -1.17 -0.54
CA ASP A 91 -2.73 0.13 0.15
C ASP A 91 -1.33 0.46 0.72
N PHE A 92 -1.19 1.51 1.53
CA PHE A 92 0.08 2.04 2.05
C PHE A 92 1.19 2.18 0.97
N PRO A 93 0.94 2.92 -0.13
CA PRO A 93 1.92 3.14 -1.18
C PRO A 93 3.02 4.11 -0.74
N VAL A 94 4.29 3.74 -0.96
CA VAL A 94 5.48 4.58 -0.77
C VAL A 94 6.39 4.55 -2.02
N ILE A 95 7.38 5.44 -2.05
CA ILE A 95 8.46 5.51 -3.05
C ILE A 95 9.80 5.77 -2.35
N ASN A 96 10.90 5.81 -3.09
CA ASN A 96 12.12 6.46 -2.61
C ASN A 96 11.85 7.98 -2.49
N GLU A 97 11.93 8.53 -1.28
CA GLU A 97 11.56 9.93 -1.01
C GLU A 97 12.38 10.95 -1.83
N ASN A 98 13.61 10.59 -2.23
CA ASN A 98 14.45 11.41 -3.12
C ASN A 98 13.85 11.60 -4.53
N PHE A 99 12.81 10.82 -4.88
CA PHE A 99 12.09 10.87 -6.15
C PHE A 99 10.67 11.47 -6.02
N THR A 100 10.31 12.00 -4.83
CA THR A 100 9.06 12.73 -4.62
C THR A 100 9.00 13.96 -5.50
N GLY A 101 7.93 14.13 -6.27
CA GLY A 101 7.79 15.28 -7.17
C GLY A 101 8.70 15.27 -8.40
N ILE A 102 9.34 14.13 -8.73
CA ILE A 102 10.00 13.89 -10.02
C ILE A 102 9.53 12.56 -10.66
N ARG A 103 10.03 12.21 -11.85
CA ARG A 103 9.76 10.90 -12.46
C ARG A 103 10.42 9.80 -11.63
N ASN A 104 9.64 8.80 -11.24
CA ASN A 104 10.09 7.62 -10.52
C ASN A 104 9.69 6.33 -11.28
N LYS A 105 10.47 5.27 -11.08
CA LYS A 105 10.34 3.94 -11.69
C LYS A 105 9.77 2.90 -10.76
N TYR A 106 9.89 3.10 -9.44
CA TYR A 106 9.56 2.11 -8.43
C TYR A 106 8.68 2.69 -7.31
N GLY A 107 7.73 1.88 -6.85
CA GLY A 107 6.87 2.16 -5.69
C GLY A 107 6.63 0.89 -4.90
N TYR A 108 6.03 0.98 -3.72
CA TYR A 108 5.88 -0.16 -2.81
C TYR A 108 4.55 -0.01 -2.04
N THR A 109 3.54 -0.85 -2.26
CA THR A 109 2.18 -0.80 -1.64
C THR A 109 1.65 -2.15 -1.09
N GLN A 110 1.43 -2.29 0.23
CA GLN A 110 1.03 -3.54 0.91
C GLN A 110 -0.23 -4.20 0.30
N VAL A 111 -0.18 -5.49 -0.04
CA VAL A 111 -1.34 -6.22 -0.63
C VAL A 111 -2.28 -6.59 0.49
N VAL A 112 -3.55 -6.21 0.31
CA VAL A 112 -4.63 -6.55 1.23
C VAL A 112 -4.92 -8.05 1.14
N ASP A 113 -5.09 -8.70 2.29
CA ASP A 113 -5.84 -9.94 2.37
C ASP A 113 -7.31 -9.57 2.59
N SER A 114 -8.07 -9.44 1.51
CA SER A 114 -9.46 -8.98 1.58
C SER A 114 -10.34 -9.97 2.33
N VAL A 115 -10.14 -11.28 2.16
CA VAL A 115 -10.89 -12.33 2.89
C VAL A 115 -10.62 -12.24 4.40
N ALA A 116 -9.36 -12.17 4.82
CA ALA A 116 -9.02 -12.06 6.24
C ALA A 116 -9.39 -10.69 6.84
N THR A 117 -9.36 -9.63 6.02
CA THR A 117 -9.86 -8.30 6.41
C THR A 117 -11.35 -8.34 6.67
N SER A 118 -12.13 -8.87 5.73
CA SER A 118 -13.59 -8.98 5.83
C SER A 118 -14.04 -9.88 6.98
N LYS A 119 -13.32 -10.98 7.26
CA LYS A 119 -13.64 -11.87 8.38
C LYS A 119 -13.26 -11.31 9.77
N THR A 120 -12.47 -10.22 9.85
CA THR A 120 -12.02 -9.64 11.13
C THR A 120 -12.44 -8.19 11.38
N GLY A 121 -12.74 -7.41 10.33
CA GLY A 121 -12.89 -5.95 10.41
C GLY A 121 -11.58 -5.19 10.61
N LEU A 122 -10.44 -5.88 10.59
CA LEU A 122 -9.10 -5.30 10.70
C LEU A 122 -8.42 -5.43 9.34
N PHE A 123 -7.85 -4.35 8.79
CA PHE A 123 -7.06 -4.47 7.56
C PHE A 123 -5.90 -5.46 7.77
N LYS A 124 -5.91 -6.54 6.99
CA LYS A 124 -4.89 -7.58 6.94
C LYS A 124 -4.07 -7.42 5.66
N TYR A 125 -2.77 -7.66 5.76
CA TYR A 125 -1.84 -7.58 4.63
C TYR A 125 -0.96 -8.83 4.63
N LYS A 126 -0.78 -9.45 3.46
CA LYS A 126 -0.13 -10.78 3.35
C LYS A 126 1.24 -10.79 2.65
N MET A 127 1.62 -9.75 1.89
CA MET A 127 2.84 -9.74 1.06
C MET A 127 3.30 -8.35 0.56
N ILE A 128 4.38 -8.33 -0.25
CA ILE A 128 5.28 -7.22 -0.68
C ILE A 128 5.84 -7.56 -2.11
N ALA A 129 6.33 -6.85 -3.17
CA ALA A 129 6.72 -5.56 -3.85
C ALA A 129 7.69 -4.46 -3.38
N LYS A 130 8.66 -4.25 -4.29
CA LYS A 130 8.81 -3.17 -5.30
C LYS A 130 7.93 -3.32 -6.59
N LEU A 131 7.04 -2.37 -6.90
CA LEU A 131 6.31 -2.19 -8.18
C LEU A 131 7.23 -1.58 -9.25
N HIS A 132 6.94 -1.80 -10.54
CA HIS A 132 7.70 -1.23 -11.67
C HIS A 132 6.77 -0.37 -12.56
N PHE A 133 7.15 0.88 -12.83
CA PHE A 133 6.35 1.84 -13.62
C PHE A 133 6.88 2.09 -15.04
N ASP A 134 8.11 1.67 -15.34
CA ASP A 134 8.76 1.79 -16.65
C ASP A 134 8.65 0.48 -17.49
N GLU A 135 8.07 -0.58 -16.93
CA GLU A 135 7.91 -1.91 -17.55
C GLU A 135 6.46 -2.40 -17.39
N PRO A 136 5.73 -2.74 -18.46
CA PRO A 136 4.45 -3.44 -18.36
C PRO A 136 4.56 -4.83 -17.69
N ASP A 137 3.42 -5.33 -17.21
CA ASP A 137 3.19 -6.73 -16.83
C ASP A 137 4.07 -7.31 -15.70
N LYS A 138 4.46 -6.50 -14.70
CA LYS A 138 5.21 -6.96 -13.51
C LYS A 138 4.63 -6.40 -12.20
N PHE A 139 4.19 -7.29 -11.30
CA PHE A 139 3.44 -6.97 -10.07
C PHE A 139 4.07 -7.61 -8.81
N CYS A 140 3.87 -6.99 -7.63
CA CYS A 140 3.82 -7.58 -6.26
C CYS A 140 3.22 -6.47 -5.30
N SER A 141 3.51 -6.43 -3.97
CA SER A 141 3.04 -5.38 -2.96
C SER A 141 3.96 -4.25 -2.30
N GLY A 142 4.12 -4.12 -0.95
CA GLY A 142 4.76 -2.94 -0.29
C GLY A 142 4.98 -2.87 1.24
N VAL A 143 5.45 -1.68 1.70
CA VAL A 143 6.36 -1.44 2.86
C VAL A 143 6.66 0.07 3.10
N GLN A 144 7.61 0.44 3.98
CA GLN A 144 8.41 1.68 3.93
C GLN A 144 9.74 1.48 3.16
N PHE A 145 10.25 2.51 2.46
CA PHE A 145 11.58 2.50 1.80
C PHE A 145 12.59 3.43 2.51
N ILE A 146 13.87 3.06 2.52
CA ILE A 146 14.98 3.86 3.06
C ILE A 146 16.16 3.82 2.07
N ALA A 147 16.59 4.96 1.54
CA ALA A 147 17.72 5.02 0.62
C ALA A 147 19.05 4.64 1.29
N LYS A 148 19.92 3.92 0.57
CA LYS A 148 21.33 3.72 0.95
C LYS A 148 22.04 5.07 0.86
N LYS A 149 22.87 5.40 1.85
CA LYS A 149 23.73 6.60 1.79
C LYS A 149 24.67 6.47 0.59
N ASN A 150 24.60 7.44 -0.32
CA ASN A 150 25.29 7.42 -1.63
C ASN A 150 24.83 6.31 -2.59
N GLY A 151 23.58 5.83 -2.46
CA GLY A 151 22.91 5.02 -3.49
C GLY A 151 22.86 5.74 -4.84
N ARG A 152 22.88 4.98 -5.94
CA ARG A 152 22.96 5.51 -7.31
C ARG A 152 21.69 5.28 -8.10
N ASP A 153 21.09 4.11 -7.94
CA ASP A 153 19.82 3.75 -8.57
C ASP A 153 18.64 4.06 -7.62
N GLU A 154 17.44 4.20 -8.16
CA GLU A 154 16.23 4.54 -7.40
C GLU A 154 15.89 3.47 -6.32
N ASP A 155 16.26 2.22 -6.57
CA ASP A 155 16.13 1.08 -5.65
C ASP A 155 17.41 0.76 -4.86
N ASP A 156 18.44 1.63 -4.87
CA ASP A 156 19.54 1.53 -3.90
C ASP A 156 19.04 1.93 -2.50
N GLY A 157 18.35 1.00 -1.87
CA GLY A 157 17.79 1.17 -0.54
C GLY A 157 17.47 -0.14 0.15
N TRP A 158 16.82 0.01 1.29
CA TRP A 158 16.17 -1.05 2.03
C TRP A 158 14.68 -0.81 2.10
N VAL A 159 13.99 -1.90 2.33
CA VAL A 159 12.57 -1.99 2.51
C VAL A 159 12.33 -2.44 3.95
N ILE A 160 11.57 -1.69 4.73
CA ILE A 160 11.27 -2.01 6.14
C ILE A 160 9.76 -2.13 6.36
N THR A 161 9.36 -3.15 7.11
CA THR A 161 7.97 -3.32 7.58
C THR A 161 7.90 -4.05 8.91
N TYR A 162 6.76 -3.90 9.60
CA TYR A 162 6.39 -4.75 10.73
C TYR A 162 5.61 -5.97 10.22
N VAL A 163 6.02 -7.15 10.65
CA VAL A 163 5.31 -8.42 10.43
C VAL A 163 4.76 -8.90 11.76
N HIS A 164 3.53 -9.41 11.78
CA HIS A 164 2.91 -9.99 12.96
C HIS A 164 2.35 -11.37 12.63
N ASP A 165 2.87 -12.38 13.31
CA ASP A 165 2.32 -13.73 13.33
C ASP A 165 1.25 -13.79 14.42
N GLU A 166 -0.01 -13.97 14.02
CA GLU A 166 -1.15 -14.09 14.96
C GLU A 166 -1.23 -15.48 15.62
N GLY A 167 -0.56 -16.50 15.07
CA GLY A 167 -0.52 -17.84 15.64
C GLY A 167 0.47 -17.97 16.80
N THR A 168 1.64 -17.33 16.70
CA THR A 168 2.60 -17.22 17.84
C THR A 168 2.42 -15.94 18.67
N ASN A 169 1.60 -15.00 18.20
CA ASN A 169 1.44 -13.64 18.72
C ASN A 169 2.72 -12.79 18.72
N ILE A 170 3.73 -13.17 17.92
CA ILE A 170 5.02 -12.48 17.80
C ILE A 170 4.91 -11.32 16.79
N SER A 171 5.64 -10.24 17.04
CA SER A 171 5.93 -9.20 16.03
C SER A 171 7.41 -9.15 15.71
N GLN A 172 7.73 -8.89 14.44
CA GLN A 172 9.10 -8.73 13.95
C GLN A 172 9.20 -7.49 13.05
N VAL A 173 10.39 -6.91 12.93
CA VAL A 173 10.72 -5.96 11.86
C VAL A 173 11.50 -6.70 10.78
N TYR A 174 11.02 -6.69 9.55
CA TYR A 174 11.74 -7.21 8.39
C TYR A 174 12.49 -6.07 7.70
N ILE A 175 13.73 -6.35 7.29
CA ILE A 175 14.55 -5.49 6.44
C ILE A 175 14.88 -6.27 5.17
N ILE A 176 14.46 -5.77 4.01
CA ILE A 176 14.61 -6.39 2.69
C ILE A 176 15.51 -5.49 1.84
N ASP A 177 16.33 -6.06 0.95
CA ASP A 177 17.17 -5.29 0.02
C ASP A 177 16.34 -4.94 -1.24
N ALA A 178 16.11 -3.67 -1.51
CA ALA A 178 15.14 -3.24 -2.55
C ALA A 178 15.56 -3.64 -3.98
N LYS A 179 16.85 -3.94 -4.21
CA LYS A 179 17.35 -4.52 -5.47
C LYS A 179 17.13 -6.03 -5.56
N ARG A 180 17.21 -6.73 -4.44
CA ARG A 180 17.01 -8.19 -4.32
C ARG A 180 15.68 -8.47 -3.65
N PHE A 181 14.66 -7.87 -4.23
CA PHE A 181 13.36 -7.71 -3.59
C PHE A 181 12.66 -9.06 -3.32
N SER A 182 12.90 -10.05 -4.18
CA SER A 182 12.33 -11.41 -4.07
C SER A 182 13.18 -12.39 -3.25
N ASP A 183 14.33 -11.96 -2.72
CA ASP A 183 15.15 -12.77 -1.80
C ASP A 183 14.55 -12.76 -0.38
N GLU A 184 15.02 -13.65 0.48
CA GLU A 184 14.74 -13.60 1.92
C GLU A 184 15.18 -12.25 2.54
N PRO A 185 14.41 -11.68 3.49
CA PRO A 185 14.78 -10.46 4.19
C PRO A 185 16.20 -10.54 4.81
N ILE A 186 17.06 -9.57 4.47
CA ILE A 186 18.44 -9.49 4.93
C ILE A 186 18.57 -9.36 6.46
N ALA A 187 17.50 -8.95 7.15
CA ALA A 187 17.35 -9.10 8.59
C ALA A 187 15.88 -9.31 8.98
N LYS A 188 15.67 -10.13 10.02
CA LYS A 188 14.38 -10.33 10.70
C LYS A 188 14.61 -10.10 12.20
N ILE A 189 14.11 -8.98 12.72
CA ILE A 189 14.34 -8.54 14.11
C ILE A 189 13.10 -8.83 14.94
N THR A 190 13.14 -9.88 15.77
CA THR A 190 12.04 -10.20 16.70
C THR A 190 11.93 -9.14 17.78
N LEU A 191 10.72 -8.61 18.00
CA LEU A 191 10.42 -7.61 19.01
C LEU A 191 10.05 -8.28 20.35
N PRO A 192 10.36 -7.64 21.50
CA PRO A 192 10.09 -8.21 22.82
C PRO A 192 8.59 -8.21 23.20
N GLN A 193 7.75 -7.52 22.42
CA GLN A 193 6.31 -7.40 22.61
C GLN A 193 5.61 -7.30 21.23
N ARG A 194 4.32 -7.62 21.20
CA ARG A 194 3.45 -7.42 20.03
C ARG A 194 3.34 -5.93 19.68
N VAL A 195 3.50 -5.59 18.41
CA VAL A 195 3.13 -4.28 17.85
C VAL A 195 1.70 -4.38 17.31
N PRO A 196 0.75 -3.53 17.76
CA PRO A 196 -0.59 -3.48 17.18
C PRO A 196 -0.58 -3.04 15.71
N TYR A 197 -1.59 -3.45 14.95
CA TYR A 197 -1.81 -2.96 13.58
C TYR A 197 -1.95 -1.43 13.59
N GLY A 198 -0.99 -0.76 12.95
CA GLY A 198 -0.93 0.70 12.81
C GLY A 198 -1.18 1.16 11.38
N PHE A 199 -0.85 2.41 11.12
CA PHE A 199 -0.91 3.03 9.79
C PHE A 199 0.51 3.38 9.32
N HIS A 200 0.80 4.65 9.06
CA HIS A 200 2.08 5.12 8.54
C HIS A 200 3.15 5.26 9.62
N GLY A 201 4.41 5.11 9.23
CA GLY A 201 5.60 5.48 10.00
C GLY A 201 6.60 6.21 9.11
N ASN A 202 7.53 6.95 9.71
CA ASN A 202 8.57 7.70 9.01
C ASN A 202 9.95 7.33 9.56
N PHE A 203 10.97 7.28 8.71
CA PHE A 203 12.35 6.99 9.10
C PHE A 203 13.15 8.29 9.15
N PHE A 204 13.99 8.45 10.18
CA PHE A 204 14.79 9.65 10.38
C PHE A 204 16.27 9.27 10.53
N TYR A 205 17.12 9.91 9.73
CA TYR A 205 18.57 9.83 9.91
C TYR A 205 19.01 10.59 11.17
N LYS A 206 20.18 10.21 11.69
CA LYS A 206 20.85 10.85 12.83
C LYS A 206 22.13 11.54 12.37
#